data_AF-A0A822GWC9-F1
#
_entry.id   AF-A0A822GWC9-F1
#
_cell.length_a   1.000
_cell.length_b   1.000
_cell.length_c   1.000
_cell.angle_alpha   90.00
_cell.angle_beta   90.00
_cell.angle_gamma   90.00
#
_symmetry.space_group_name_H-M   'P 1'
#
loop_
_entity.id
_entity.type
_entity.pdbx_description
1 polymer ?
#
loop_
_entity_poly.entity_id
_entity_poly.type
_entity_poly.pdbx_seq_one_letter_code
_entity_poly.pdbx_strand_id
1 'polypeptide(L)' 'MESATHSCLDTCRNEPQKVQNIVKEAILNCDYRLIDTAWIYQNEHEVGNGIHEAIEQSQGQTKREDLFITTKLWNQV' A
#
# COMPACT_ATOMS: atom_id res chain seq x y z
N MET A 1 -3.31 22.22 -2.16
CA MET A 1 -3.14 20.77 -2.36
C MET A 1 -3.73 20.12 -1.13
N GLU A 2 -5.00 19.71 -1.20
CA GLU A 2 -5.62 18.94 -0.13
C GLU A 2 -4.88 17.60 -0.05
N SER A 3 -4.31 17.30 1.12
CA SER A 3 -3.64 16.02 1.37
C SER A 3 -4.62 14.87 1.16
N ALA A 4 -4.19 13.81 0.46
CA ALA A 4 -5.02 12.64 0.15
C ALA A 4 -5.20 11.70 1.37
N THR A 5 -5.15 12.26 2.58
CA THR A 5 -5.42 11.55 3.84
C THR A 5 -6.82 10.89 3.84
N HIS A 6 -7.74 11.36 2.99
CA HIS A 6 -9.11 10.85 2.89
C HIS A 6 -9.30 9.70 1.86
N SER A 7 -8.26 9.28 1.14
CA SER A 7 -8.35 8.25 0.09
C SER A 7 -7.65 6.94 0.51
N CYS A 8 -8.35 5.81 0.34
CA CYS A 8 -7.86 4.46 0.64
C CYS A 8 -7.54 3.70 -0.65
N LEU A 9 -6.39 3.05 -0.71
CA LEU A 9 -6.04 2.11 -1.79
C LEU A 9 -6.41 0.68 -1.37
N ASP A 10 -7.36 0.05 -2.07
CA ASP A 10 -7.68 -1.38 -1.93
C ASP A 10 -6.84 -2.23 -2.91
N THR A 11 -6.11 -3.23 -2.39
CA THR A 11 -5.23 -4.10 -3.18
C THR A 11 -5.94 -5.34 -3.74
N CYS A 12 -7.23 -5.54 -3.44
CA CYS A 12 -8.03 -6.65 -3.93
C CYS A 12 -8.02 -6.76 -5.47
N ARG A 13 -7.92 -8.00 -5.99
CA ARG A 13 -7.94 -8.33 -7.43
C ARG A 13 -6.83 -7.71 -8.28
N ASN A 14 -5.79 -7.15 -7.67
CA ASN A 14 -4.59 -6.76 -8.40
C ASN A 14 -3.69 -7.97 -8.64
N GLU A 15 -3.19 -8.12 -9.87
CA GLU A 15 -2.17 -9.12 -10.18
C GLU A 15 -0.92 -8.89 -9.31
N PRO A 16 -0.36 -9.93 -8.66
CA PRO A 16 0.81 -9.77 -7.80
C PRO A 16 1.97 -9.04 -8.47
N GLN A 17 2.21 -9.30 -9.77
CA GLN A 17 3.28 -8.66 -10.53
C GLN A 17 3.10 -7.14 -10.73
N LYS A 18 1.87 -6.63 -10.56
CA LYS A 18 1.53 -5.21 -10.75
C LYS A 18 1.34 -4.48 -9.43
N VAL A 19 0.91 -5.17 -8.37
CA VAL A 19 0.50 -4.53 -7.11
C VAL A 19 1.65 -3.74 -6.46
N GLN A 20 2.88 -4.23 -6.55
CA GLN A 20 4.06 -3.53 -6.01
C GLN A 20 4.21 -2.12 -6.62
N ASN A 21 4.14 -2.02 -7.96
CA ASN A 21 4.23 -0.74 -8.64
C ASN A 21 3.02 0.15 -8.32
N ILE A 22 1.80 -0.42 -8.29
CA ILE A 22 0.58 0.32 -7.96
C ILE A 22 0.69 0.97 -6.57
N VAL A 23 1.11 0.21 -5.57
CA VAL A 23 1.27 0.69 -4.19
C VAL A 23 2.34 1.77 -4.11
N LYS A 24 3.49 1.57 -4.75
CA LYS A 24 4.56 2.57 -4.79
C LYS A 24 4.10 3.89 -5.40
N GLU A 25 3.50 3.83 -6.59
CA GLU A 25 3.01 5.00 -7.32
C GLU A 25 1.91 5.73 -6.53
N ALA A 26 1.01 4.98 -5.89
CA ALA A 26 -0.03 5.57 -5.05
C ALA A 26 0.55 6.37 -3.87
N ILE A 27 1.60 5.87 -3.22
CA ILE A 27 2.25 6.55 -2.09
C ILE A 27 3.04 7.78 -2.57
N LEU A 28 3.85 7.63 -3.62
CA LEU A 28 4.78 8.66 -4.09
C LEU A 28 4.09 9.77 -4.89
N ASN A 29 3.23 9.39 -5.84
CA ASN A 29 2.70 10.31 -6.84
C ASN A 29 1.25 10.69 -6.60
N CYS A 30 0.53 9.93 -5.77
CA CYS A 30 -0.88 10.20 -5.45
C CYS A 30 -1.15 10.50 -3.96
N ASP A 31 -0.09 10.60 -3.14
CA ASP A 31 -0.17 10.94 -1.70
C ASP A 31 -1.06 9.99 -0.87
N TYR A 32 -1.26 8.74 -1.30
CA TYR A 32 -2.01 7.77 -0.49
C TYR A 32 -1.25 7.44 0.80
N ARG A 33 -1.99 7.45 1.91
CA ARG A 33 -1.48 7.10 3.24
C ARG A 33 -2.22 5.91 3.86
N LEU A 34 -3.39 5.58 3.34
CA LEU A 34 -4.19 4.44 3.78
C LEU A 34 -4.14 3.32 2.73
N ILE A 35 -3.63 2.15 3.13
CA ILE A 35 -3.51 0.96 2.30
C ILE A 35 -4.32 -0.18 2.93
N ASP A 36 -5.26 -0.71 2.17
CA ASP A 36 -6.09 -1.85 2.55
C ASP A 36 -5.63 -3.11 1.81
N THR A 37 -5.32 -4.15 2.60
CA THR A 37 -4.93 -5.47 2.12
C THR A 37 -5.70 -6.57 2.87
N ALA A 38 -5.52 -7.83 2.47
CA ALA A 38 -6.02 -9.00 3.18
C ALA A 38 -5.21 -10.24 2.81
N TRP A 39 -5.13 -11.19 3.75
CA TRP A 39 -4.46 -12.49 3.54
C TRP A 39 -4.97 -13.22 2.28
N ILE A 40 -6.30 -13.22 2.06
CA ILE A 40 -6.93 -13.93 0.94
C ILE A 40 -6.62 -13.32 -0.44
N TYR A 41 -6.08 -12.09 -0.49
CA TYR A 41 -5.70 -11.46 -1.76
C TYR A 41 -4.41 -12.05 -2.34
N GLN A 42 -3.63 -12.79 -1.54
CA GLN A 42 -2.42 -13.50 -1.96
C GLN A 42 -1.35 -12.61 -2.62
N ASN A 43 -1.29 -11.34 -2.22
CA ASN A 43 -0.39 -10.35 -2.79
C ASN A 43 0.27 -9.43 -1.74
N GLU A 44 0.16 -9.79 -0.44
CA GLU A 44 0.70 -9.00 0.67
C GLU A 44 2.23 -8.85 0.61
N HIS A 45 2.93 -9.83 0.03
CA HIS A 45 4.38 -9.76 -0.12
C HIS A 45 4.78 -8.62 -1.06
N GLU A 46 4.12 -8.53 -2.21
CA GLU A 46 4.36 -7.50 -3.23
C GLU A 46 3.88 -6.12 -2.75
N VAL A 47 2.79 -6.06 -1.99
CA VAL A 47 2.36 -4.83 -1.29
C VAL A 47 3.45 -4.35 -0.34
N GLY A 48 4.02 -5.25 0.47
CA GLY A 48 5.12 -4.94 1.39
C GLY A 48 6.35 -4.38 0.66
N ASN A 49 6.73 -5.00 -0.46
CA ASN A 49 7.84 -4.53 -1.30
C ASN A 49 7.56 -3.13 -1.86
N GLY A 50 6.34 -2.87 -2.32
CA GLY A 50 5.94 -1.55 -2.85
C GLY A 50 6.00 -0.45 -1.79
N ILE A 51 5.57 -0.75 -0.57
CA ILE A 51 5.67 0.18 0.57
C ILE A 51 7.11 0.48 0.92
N HIS A 52 7.95 -0.57 0.99
CA HIS A 52 9.36 -0.41 1.32
C HIS A 52 10.10 0.45 0.29
N GLU A 53 9.93 0.16 -1.00
CA GLU A 53 10.49 0.99 -2.08
C GLU A 53 10.01 2.44 -2.02
N ALA A 54 8.72 2.66 -1.75
CA ALA A 54 8.17 4.01 -1.66
C ALA A 54 8.82 4.80 -0.52
N ILE A 55 9.00 4.20 0.66
CA ILE A 55 9.67 4.85 1.78
C ILE A 55 11.11 5.21 1.41
N GLU A 56 11.87 4.27 0.83
CA GLU A 56 13.26 4.52 0.42
C GLU A 56 13.37 5.62 -0.65
N GLN A 57 12.49 5.59 -1.66
CA GLN A 57 12.51 6.52 -2.79
C GLN A 57 11.88 7.89 -2.46
N SER A 58 11.09 8.00 -1.39
CA SER A 58 10.47 9.25 -0.96
C SER A 58 11.48 10.32 -0.50
N GLN A 59 12.75 9.96 -0.31
CA GLN A 59 13.80 10.86 0.20
C GLN A 59 13.41 11.52 1.54
N GLY A 60 12.66 10.80 2.38
CA GLY A 60 12.20 11.28 3.68
C GLY A 60 10.87 12.02 3.66
N GLN A 61 10.21 12.16 2.50
CA GLN A 61 8.86 12.71 2.39
C GLN A 61 7.78 11.75 2.93
N THR A 62 8.04 10.45 2.91
CA THR A 62 7.16 9.44 3.47
C THR A 62 7.92 8.58 4.46
N LYS A 63 7.48 8.56 5.71
CA LYS A 63 7.97 7.69 6.76
C LYS A 63 6.97 6.59 7.04
N ARG A 64 7.43 5.55 7.73
CA ARG A 64 6.53 4.46 8.16
C ARG A 64 5.37 4.98 9.01
N GLU A 65 5.62 5.95 9.89
CA GLU A 65 4.60 6.54 10.77
C GLU A 65 3.48 7.28 10.02
N ASP A 66 3.73 7.68 8.77
CA ASP A 66 2.74 8.36 7.92
C ASP A 66 1.77 7.39 7.24
N LEU A 67 2.04 6.07 7.30
CA LEU A 67 1.26 5.05 6.61
C LEU A 67 0.34 4.28 7.56
N PHE A 68 -0.94 4.22 7.22
CA PHE A 68 -1.93 3.36 7.85
C PHE A 68 -2.18 2.13 6.95
N ILE A 69 -1.79 0.96 7.44
CA ILE A 69 -1.90 -0.30 6.68
C ILE A 69 -2.89 -1.20 7.41
N THR A 70 -3.92 -1.66 6.71
CA THR A 70 -4.93 -2.58 7.24
C THR A 70 -4.82 -3.94 6.56
N THR A 71 -4.93 -5.00 7.34
CA THR A 71 -5.08 -6.37 6.83
C THR A 71 -6.28 -7.03 7.49
N LYS A 72 -6.72 -8.16 6.93
CA LYS A 72 -7.92 -8.88 7.36
C LYS A 72 -7.57 -10.32 7.69
N LEU A 73 -7.92 -10.75 8.90
CA LEU A 73 -7.88 -12.16 9.28
C LEU A 73 -8.84 -12.92 8.36
N TRP A 74 -8.35 -13.98 7.74
CA TRP A 74 -9.18 -14.86 6.93
C TRP A 74 -9.47 -16.14 7.70
N ASN A 75 -10.73 -16.57 7.68
CA ASN A 75 -11.12 -17.84 8.29
C ASN A 75 -10.69 -18.98 7.38
N GLN A 76 -9.49 -19.51 7.62
CA GLN A 76 -9.04 -20.78 7.06
C GLN A 76 -9.32 -21.89 8.06
N VAL A 77 -10.54 -22.40 8.01
CA VAL A 77 -10.95 -23.63 8.69
C VAL A 77 -11.81 -24.43 7.71
#